data_AF-A0A2U3B539-F1
#
_entry.id   AF-A0A2U3B539-F1
#
_cell.length_a   1.000
_cell.length_b   1.000
_cell.length_c   1.000
_cell.angle_alpha   90.00
_cell.angle_beta   90.00
_cell.angle_gamma   90.00
#
_symmetry.space_group_name_H-M   'P 1'
#
loop_
_entity.id
_entity.type
_entity.pdbx_description
1 polymer ?
#
loop_
_entity_poly.entity_id
_entity_poly.type
_entity_poly.pdbx_seq_one_letter_code
_entity_poly.pdbx_strand_id
1 'polypeptide(L)'
;MSVCCDGKVLDTFVSNIDGQLVNIQAEYSIPDQKDAIISAVKAELKLAEEKQSTDKAEVTPLAEFDTKGVFARKRVKGRNFSYEFGRLPASVQEELDSVITEVLKEYQK
;
A
#
# COMPACT_ATOMS: atom_id res chain seq x y z
N MET A 1 11.83 6.36 21.82
CA MET A 1 12.45 5.04 21.64
C MET A 1 11.39 3.99 21.93
N SER A 2 10.98 3.19 20.93
CA SER A 2 10.06 2.06 21.14
C SER A 2 10.49 0.92 20.22
N VAL A 3 11.53 0.21 20.63
CA VAL A 3 12.04 -1.01 19.99
C VAL A 3 11.48 -2.19 20.77
N CYS A 4 10.17 -2.45 20.62
CA CYS A 4 9.51 -3.62 21.24
C CYS A 4 8.63 -4.39 20.26
N CYS A 5 8.49 -3.93 19.01
CA CYS A 5 7.64 -4.56 18.01
C CYS A 5 8.39 -5.56 17.10
N ASP A 6 9.72 -5.53 17.08
CA ASP A 6 10.52 -6.26 16.08
C ASP A 6 10.55 -7.78 16.30
N GLY A 7 10.57 -8.24 17.55
CA GLY A 7 10.67 -9.69 17.85
C GLY A 7 9.50 -10.51 17.30
N LYS A 8 8.27 -10.02 17.48
CA LYS A 8 7.07 -10.72 16.99
C LYS A 8 6.98 -10.74 15.47
N VAL A 9 7.46 -9.69 14.81
CA VAL A 9 7.50 -9.59 13.35
C VAL A 9 8.52 -10.58 12.79
N LEU A 10 9.70 -10.67 13.43
CA LEU A 10 10.73 -11.62 13.05
C LEU A 10 10.28 -13.07 13.26
N ASP A 11 9.65 -13.37 14.40
CA ASP A 11 9.12 -14.71 14.72
C ASP A 11 8.05 -15.15 13.70
N THR A 12 7.18 -14.22 13.30
CA THR A 12 6.17 -14.48 12.26
C THR A 12 6.81 -14.73 10.90
N PHE A 13 7.83 -13.95 10.54
CA PHE A 13 8.59 -14.12 9.30
C PHE A 13 9.29 -15.48 9.23
N VAL A 14 9.95 -15.89 10.32
CA VAL A 14 10.60 -17.20 10.41
C VAL A 14 9.56 -18.33 10.32
N SER A 15 8.42 -18.20 10.99
CA SER A 15 7.34 -19.20 10.94
C SER A 15 6.74 -19.36 9.54
N ASN A 16 6.62 -18.27 8.78
CA ASN A 16 6.12 -18.32 7.40
C ASN A 16 7.10 -19.00 6.45
N ILE A 17 8.40 -18.72 6.61
CA ILE A 17 9.45 -19.41 5.85
C ILE A 17 9.43 -20.89 6.19
N ASP A 18 9.39 -21.26 7.46
CA ASP A 18 9.36 -22.66 7.91
C ASP A 18 8.22 -23.44 7.24
N GLY A 19 7.02 -22.84 7.16
CA GLY A 19 5.87 -23.40 6.43
C GLY A 19 6.09 -23.61 4.93
N GLN A 20 6.92 -22.78 4.27
CA GLN A 20 7.30 -22.94 2.86
C GLN A 20 8.37 -24.03 2.68
N LEU A 21 9.23 -24.22 3.68
CA LEU A 21 10.31 -25.21 3.67
C LEU A 21 9.83 -26.64 3.92
N VAL A 22 8.62 -26.85 4.45
CA VAL A 22 8.00 -28.19 4.59
C VAL A 22 7.91 -28.94 3.25
N ASN A 23 7.96 -28.22 2.13
CA ASN A 23 7.98 -28.81 0.79
C ASN A 23 9.38 -29.23 0.29
N ILE A 24 10.44 -28.94 1.04
CA ILE A 24 11.81 -29.39 0.71
C ILE A 24 11.96 -30.82 1.21
N GLN A 25 11.89 -31.77 0.27
CA GLN A 25 12.09 -33.18 0.50
C GLN A 25 13.54 -33.51 0.91
N ALA A 26 13.72 -34.50 1.76
CA ALA A 26 15.05 -34.91 2.23
C ALA A 26 15.94 -35.46 1.10
N GLU A 27 15.36 -35.83 -0.05
CA GLU A 27 16.10 -36.30 -1.23
C GLU A 27 16.79 -35.18 -2.03
N TYR A 28 16.52 -33.90 -1.75
CA TYR A 28 17.23 -32.80 -2.41
C TYR A 28 18.72 -32.80 -2.07
N SER A 29 19.54 -32.51 -3.08
CA SER A 29 20.98 -32.30 -2.85
C SER A 29 21.21 -31.06 -1.97
N ILE A 30 22.31 -31.03 -1.21
CA ILE A 30 22.65 -29.86 -0.36
C ILE A 30 22.61 -28.53 -1.13
N PRO A 31 23.12 -28.43 -2.38
CA PRO A 31 22.96 -27.24 -3.21
C PRO A 31 21.50 -26.84 -3.45
N ASP A 32 20.63 -27.81 -3.77
CA ASP A 32 19.22 -27.56 -4.07
C ASP A 32 18.45 -27.13 -2.82
N GLN A 33 18.78 -27.72 -1.65
CA GLN A 33 18.23 -27.28 -0.37
C GLN A 33 18.58 -25.82 -0.07
N LYS A 34 19.86 -25.44 -0.29
CA LYS A 34 20.32 -24.06 -0.11
C LYS A 34 19.57 -23.10 -1.04
N ASP A 35 19.43 -23.46 -2.31
CA ASP A 35 18.77 -22.60 -3.30
C ASP A 35 17.25 -22.48 -3.02
N ALA A 36 16.60 -23.55 -2.56
CA ALA A 36 15.21 -23.55 -2.12
C ALA A 36 14.99 -22.67 -0.88
N ILE A 37 15.87 -22.75 0.13
CA ILE A 37 15.82 -21.88 1.31
C ILE A 37 15.98 -20.41 0.92
N ILE A 38 16.96 -20.10 0.07
CA ILE A 38 17.17 -18.73 -0.42
C ILE A 38 15.94 -18.22 -1.18
N SER A 39 15.30 -19.09 -1.97
CA SER A 39 14.08 -18.74 -2.71
C SER A 39 12.90 -18.44 -1.78
N ALA A 40 12.69 -19.26 -0.75
CA ALA A 40 11.64 -19.06 0.26
C ALA A 40 11.83 -17.73 1.02
N VAL A 41 13.07 -17.45 1.47
CA VAL A 41 13.42 -16.19 2.12
C VAL A 41 13.14 -14.99 1.20
N LYS A 42 13.54 -15.07 -0.08
CA LYS A 42 13.28 -13.99 -1.06
C LYS A 42 11.78 -13.79 -1.31
N ALA A 43 11.00 -14.86 -1.37
CA ALA A 43 9.57 -14.78 -1.58
C ALA A 43 8.88 -14.09 -0.40
N GLU A 44 9.21 -14.47 0.84
CA GLU A 44 8.63 -13.85 2.03
C GLU A 44 9.05 -12.37 2.17
N LEU A 45 10.31 -12.03 1.82
CA LEU A 45 10.76 -10.63 1.79
C LEU A 45 9.96 -9.79 0.80
N LYS A 46 9.70 -10.30 -0.42
CA LYS A 46 8.87 -9.59 -1.41
C LYS A 46 7.44 -9.39 -0.91
N LEU A 47 6.84 -10.41 -0.30
CA LEU A 47 5.50 -10.30 0.29
C LEU A 47 5.46 -9.29 1.45
N ALA A 48 6.51 -9.22 2.26
CA ALA A 48 6.64 -8.22 3.31
C ALA A 48 6.75 -6.80 2.73
N GLU A 49 7.54 -6.61 1.67
CA GLU A 49 7.67 -5.34 0.93
C GLU A 49 6.35 -4.92 0.29
N GLU A 50 5.62 -5.84 -0.34
CA GLU A 50 4.29 -5.60 -0.92
C GLU A 50 3.27 -5.22 0.15
N LYS A 51 3.26 -5.92 1.29
CA LYS A 51 2.40 -5.53 2.44
C LYS A 51 2.74 -4.14 2.95
N GLN A 52 4.02 -3.78 2.99
CA GLN A 52 4.46 -2.43 3.37
C GLN A 52 4.08 -1.37 2.32
N SER A 53 3.99 -1.75 1.04
CA SER A 53 3.58 -0.85 -0.05
C SER A 53 2.13 -0.35 0.08
N THR A 54 1.26 -1.08 0.79
CA THR A 54 -0.12 -0.64 1.07
C THR A 54 -0.21 0.59 2.00
N ASP A 55 0.91 0.96 2.65
CA ASP A 55 0.99 2.17 3.47
C ASP A 55 1.48 3.40 2.66
N LYS A 56 1.94 3.19 1.40
CA LYS A 56 2.23 4.29 0.49
C LYS A 56 0.93 4.82 -0.08
N ALA A 57 0.74 6.13 0.01
CA ALA A 57 -0.43 6.77 -0.56
C ALA A 57 -0.32 6.78 -2.10
N GLU A 58 -1.29 6.19 -2.78
CA GLU A 58 -1.43 6.27 -4.23
C GLU A 58 -2.00 7.65 -4.59
N VAL A 59 -1.32 8.36 -5.48
CA VAL A 59 -1.74 9.70 -5.94
C VAL A 59 -2.05 9.61 -7.43
N THR A 60 -3.32 9.88 -7.79
CA THR A 60 -3.80 9.89 -9.17
C THR A 60 -4.14 11.32 -9.58
N PRO A 61 -3.52 11.89 -10.62
CA PRO A 61 -3.91 13.20 -11.14
C PRO A 61 -5.33 13.12 -11.73
N LEU A 62 -6.18 14.09 -11.38
CA LEU A 62 -7.53 14.23 -11.95
C LEU A 62 -7.55 15.21 -13.12
N ALA A 63 -6.75 16.26 -13.01
CA ALA A 63 -6.53 17.23 -14.07
C ALA A 63 -5.10 17.77 -13.98
N GLU A 64 -4.49 17.95 -15.14
CA GLU A 64 -3.22 18.63 -15.30
C GLU A 64 -3.48 20.09 -15.67
N PHE A 65 -2.74 21.00 -15.04
CA PHE A 65 -2.82 22.43 -15.30
C PHE A 65 -1.44 22.94 -15.65
N ASP A 66 -1.35 23.80 -16.66
CA ASP A 66 -0.08 24.40 -17.08
C ASP A 66 0.49 25.38 -16.02
N THR A 67 -0.37 25.83 -15.10
CA THR A 67 0.01 26.79 -14.07
C THR A 67 0.65 26.09 -12.88
N LYS A 68 1.90 26.45 -12.59
CA LYS A 68 2.64 25.94 -11.43
C LYS A 68 1.86 26.18 -10.14
N GLY A 69 1.56 25.08 -9.43
CA GLY A 69 0.87 25.12 -8.15
C GLY A 69 -0.66 25.03 -8.23
N VAL A 70 -1.22 24.96 -9.43
CA VAL A 70 -2.62 24.56 -9.64
C VAL A 70 -2.65 23.06 -9.87
N PHE A 71 -3.44 22.32 -9.09
CA PHE A 71 -3.56 20.87 -9.24
C PHE A 71 -4.91 20.37 -8.77
N ALA A 72 -5.34 19.24 -9.31
CA ALA A 72 -6.44 18.43 -8.81
C ALA A 72 -6.01 16.97 -8.83
N ARG A 73 -6.02 16.31 -7.68
CA ARG A 73 -5.56 14.91 -7.56
C ARG A 73 -6.37 14.14 -6.54
N LYS A 74 -6.53 12.84 -6.77
CA LYS A 74 -7.07 11.89 -5.80
C LYS A 74 -5.89 11.25 -5.07
N ARG A 75 -6.00 11.14 -3.76
CA ARG A 75 -5.04 10.43 -2.91
C ARG A 75 -5.75 9.29 -2.21
N VAL A 76 -5.20 8.09 -2.26
CA VAL A 76 -5.73 6.90 -1.58
C VAL A 76 -4.67 6.38 -0.62
N LYS A 77 -5.01 6.26 0.67
CA LYS A 77 -4.16 5.67 1.68
C LYS A 77 -4.96 4.65 2.50
N GLY A 78 -4.71 3.37 2.26
CA GLY A 78 -5.47 2.28 2.88
C GLY A 78 -6.95 2.38 2.53
N ARG A 79 -7.83 2.40 3.55
CA ARG A 79 -9.29 2.54 3.36
C ARG A 79 -9.76 3.96 3.11
N ASN A 80 -8.88 4.94 3.32
CA ASN A 80 -9.22 6.35 3.18
C ASN A 80 -8.84 6.85 1.79
N PHE A 81 -9.71 7.66 1.20
CA PHE A 81 -9.39 8.43 0.01
C PHE A 81 -9.71 9.91 0.26
N SER A 82 -8.98 10.80 -0.41
CA SER A 82 -9.18 12.24 -0.37
C SER A 82 -9.02 12.84 -1.77
N TYR A 83 -9.74 13.92 -2.02
CA TYR A 83 -9.55 14.77 -3.18
C TYR A 83 -8.78 16.02 -2.73
N GLU A 84 -7.63 16.26 -3.34
CA GLU A 84 -6.75 17.38 -3.02
C GLU A 84 -6.71 18.35 -4.20
N PHE A 85 -6.97 19.63 -3.91
CA PHE A 85 -6.97 20.70 -4.89
C PHE A 85 -6.01 21.81 -4.46
N GLY A 86 -5.26 22.36 -5.41
CA GLY A 86 -4.34 23.47 -5.19
C GLY A 86 -4.74 24.68 -6.04
N ARG A 87 -4.84 25.85 -5.41
CA ARG A 87 -5.00 27.17 -6.07
C ARG A 87 -6.13 27.24 -7.11
N LEU A 88 -7.22 26.50 -6.90
CA LEU A 88 -8.43 26.63 -7.72
C LEU A 88 -9.22 27.89 -7.32
N PRO A 89 -9.97 28.52 -8.26
CA PRO A 89 -10.87 29.63 -7.95
C PRO A 89 -11.97 29.24 -6.97
N ALA A 90 -12.47 30.21 -6.18
CA ALA A 90 -13.56 30.01 -5.23
C ALA A 90 -14.85 29.49 -5.90
N SER A 91 -15.13 29.93 -7.13
CA SER A 91 -16.28 29.44 -7.89
C SER A 91 -16.23 27.94 -8.17
N VAL A 92 -15.04 27.39 -8.42
CA VAL A 92 -14.85 25.95 -8.64
C VAL A 92 -15.02 25.19 -7.33
N GLN A 93 -14.56 25.77 -6.20
CA GLN A 93 -14.77 25.17 -4.89
C GLN A 93 -16.25 25.08 -4.55
N GLU A 94 -17.02 26.15 -4.74
CA GLU A 94 -18.47 26.16 -4.47
C GLU A 94 -19.23 25.12 -5.29
N GLU A 95 -18.87 24.97 -6.57
CA GLU A 95 -19.45 23.96 -7.46
C GLU A 95 -19.14 22.53 -6.98
N LEU A 96 -17.88 22.26 -6.62
CA LEU A 96 -17.46 20.97 -6.06
C LEU A 96 -18.18 20.66 -4.75
N ASP A 97 -18.29 21.64 -3.84
CA ASP A 97 -18.95 21.48 -2.54
C ASP A 97 -20.44 21.14 -2.71
N SER A 98 -21.12 21.79 -3.67
CA SER A 98 -22.52 21.52 -4.00
C SER A 98 -22.69 20.09 -4.49
N VAL A 99 -21.90 19.67 -5.49
CA VAL A 99 -22.00 18.33 -6.09
C VAL A 99 -21.64 17.24 -5.09
N ILE A 100 -20.57 17.42 -4.30
CA ILE A 100 -20.17 16.46 -3.27
C ILE A 100 -21.29 16.27 -2.24
N THR A 101 -21.89 17.38 -1.79
CA THR A 101 -23.00 17.32 -0.84
C THR A 101 -24.21 16.59 -1.40
N GLU A 102 -24.56 16.85 -2.67
CA GLU A 102 -25.66 16.17 -3.35
C GLU A 102 -25.42 14.67 -3.46
N VAL A 103 -24.25 14.26 -3.94
CA VAL A 103 -23.87 12.84 -4.04
C VAL A 103 -23.95 12.17 -2.66
N LEU A 104 -23.38 12.79 -1.62
CA LEU A 104 -23.38 12.20 -0.27
C LEU A 104 -24.79 12.03 0.30
N LYS A 105 -25.73 12.93 -0.01
CA LYS A 105 -27.13 12.80 0.42
C LYS A 105 -27.79 11.53 -0.15
N GLU A 106 -27.41 11.08 -1.34
CA GLU A 106 -27.97 9.86 -1.94
C GLU A 106 -27.62 8.59 -1.15
N TYR A 107 -26.45 8.58 -0.49
CA TYR A 107 -25.93 7.45 0.29
C TYR A 107 -26.26 7.54 1.79
N GLN A 108 -26.87 8.63 2.26
CA GLN A 108 -27.29 8.81 3.66
C GLN A 108 -28.71 8.26 3.94
N LYS A 109 -29.25 7.42 3.05
CA LYS A 109 -30.57 6.77 3.22
C LYS A 109 -30.54 5.57 4.16
#